data_AF-A0A3D0KW43-F1
#
_entry.id   AF-A0A3D0KW43-F1
#
_cell.length_a   1.000
_cell.length_b   1.000
_cell.length_c   1.000
_cell.angle_alpha   90.00
_cell.angle_beta   90.00
_cell.angle_gamma   90.00
#
_symmetry.space_group_name_H-M   'P 1'
#
loop_
_entity.id
_entity.type
_entity.pdbx_description
1 polymer ?
#
loop_
_entity_poly.entity_id
_entity_poly.type
_entity_poly.pdbx_seq_one_letter_code
_entity_poly.pdbx_strand_id
1 'polypeptide(L)' 'RDVPPYSIVAGVPAKLVRPRFTASIGERLIELAWWDWSHEAIGDALEDFRSLDVEAFLEKHNG' A
#
# COMPACT_ATOMS: atom_id res chain seq x y z
N ARG A 1 -3.29 -18.78 9.87
CA ARG A 1 -1.91 -18.46 9.46
C ARG A 1 -1.92 -17.01 9.01
N ASP A 2 -0.99 -16.21 9.51
CA ASP A 2 -0.95 -14.78 9.23
C ASP A 2 -0.60 -14.49 7.77
N VAL A 3 -1.19 -13.42 7.24
CA VAL A 3 -0.99 -12.94 5.88
C VAL A 3 -0.12 -11.69 5.96
N PRO A 4 1.12 -11.70 5.41
CA PRO A 4 1.98 -10.52 5.42
C PRO A 4 1.30 -9.32 4.74
N PRO A 5 1.57 -8.07 5.19
CA PRO A 5 1.12 -6.87 4.50
C PRO A 5 1.51 -6.89 3.02
N TYR A 6 0.62 -6.36 2.18
CA TYR A 6 0.82 -6.31 0.73
C TYR A 6 1.16 -7.66 0.08
N SER A 7 0.66 -8.79 0.62
CA SER A 7 0.79 -10.11 0.00
C SER A 7 -0.52 -10.60 -0.61
N ILE A 8 -0.43 -11.32 -1.73
CA ILE A 8 -1.56 -11.97 -2.39
C ILE A 8 -1.55 -13.44 -1.99
N VAL A 9 -2.65 -13.90 -1.38
CA VAL A 9 -2.89 -15.30 -1.03
C VAL A 9 -4.11 -15.82 -1.79
N ALA A 10 -4.12 -17.11 -2.14
CA ALA A 10 -5.25 -17.75 -2.81
C ALA A 10 -5.35 -19.24 -2.49
N GLY A 11 -6.53 -19.83 -2.73
CA GLY A 11 -6.79 -21.27 -2.58
C GLY A 11 -7.37 -21.68 -1.22
N VAL A 12 -7.77 -22.96 -1.12
CA VAL A 12 -8.27 -23.59 0.10
C VAL A 12 -7.47 -24.88 0.36
N PRO A 13 -6.58 -24.92 1.38
CA PRO A 13 -6.20 -23.82 2.27
C PRO A 13 -5.37 -22.73 1.56
N ALA A 14 -5.42 -21.50 2.09
CA ALA A 14 -4.77 -20.34 1.49
C ALA A 14 -3.25 -20.50 1.42
N LYS A 15 -2.67 -20.30 0.23
CA LYS A 15 -1.23 -20.29 -0.03
C LYS A 15 -0.79 -18.92 -0.52
N LEU A 16 0.43 -18.53 -0.17
CA LEU A 16 1.07 -17.32 -0.70
C LEU A 16 1.28 -17.49 -2.20
N VAL A 17 0.74 -16.56 -2.99
CA VAL A 17 0.87 -16.54 -4.45
C VAL A 17 2.06 -15.68 -4.83
N ARG A 18 2.04 -14.41 -4.43
CA ARG A 18 3.10 -13.42 -4.71
C ARG A 18 2.87 -12.15 -3.87
N PRO A 19 3.88 -11.30 -3.68
CA PRO A 19 3.66 -9.98 -3.12
C PRO A 19 2.96 -9.05 -4.15
N ARG A 20 2.19 -8.06 -3.66
CA ARG A 20 1.56 -7.01 -4.46
C ARG A 20 2.59 -5.99 -4.95
N PHE A 21 3.54 -5.65 -4.08
CA PHE A 21 4.65 -4.74 -4.33
C PHE A 21 5.97 -5.38 -3.93
N THR A 22 7.10 -4.73 -4.19
CA THR A 22 8.37 -5.15 -3.58
C THR A 22 8.30 -4.98 -2.06
N ALA A 23 9.16 -5.69 -1.32
CA ALA A 23 9.19 -5.59 0.15
C ALA A 23 9.40 -4.13 0.61
N SER A 24 10.34 -3.42 -0.01
CA SER A 24 10.63 -2.01 0.29
C SER A 24 9.43 -1.08 0.07
N ILE A 25 8.69 -1.23 -1.04
CA ILE A 25 7.49 -0.42 -1.28
C ILE A 25 6.40 -0.74 -0.25
N GLY A 26 6.24 -2.02 0.10
CA GLY A 26 5.30 -2.46 1.13
C GLY A 26 5.61 -1.85 2.50
N GLU A 27 6.88 -1.84 2.90
CA GLU A 27 7.36 -1.22 4.15
C GLU A 27 7.07 0.27 4.18
N ARG A 28 7.48 1.00 3.13
CA ARG A 28 7.22 2.43 2.95
C ARG A 28 5.73 2.79 3.03
N LEU A 29 4.87 2.00 2.38
CA LEU A 29 3.41 2.19 2.47
C LEU A 29 2.83 1.91 3.86
N ILE A 30 3.43 0.97 4.62
CA ILE A 30 3.05 0.71 6.01
C ILE A 30 3.48 1.87 6.91
N GLU A 31 4.69 2.40 6.71
CA GLU A 31 5.20 3.56 7.45
C GLU A 31 4.39 4.83 7.16
N LEU A 32 4.00 5.03 5.90
CA LEU A 32 3.16 6.15 5.48
C LEU A 32 1.77 6.13 6.14
N ALA A 33 1.24 4.92 6.37
CA ALA A 33 -0.04 4.67 7.03
C ALA A 33 -1.17 5.60 6.55
N TRP A 34 -1.31 5.77 5.23
CA TRP A 34 -2.26 6.73 4.64
C TRP A 34 -3.72 6.53 5.07
N TRP A 35 -4.08 5.33 5.53
CA TRP A 35 -5.40 5.03 6.10
C TRP A 35 -5.66 5.70 7.46
N ASP A 36 -4.61 6.11 8.17
CA ASP A 36 -4.70 6.84 9.45
C ASP A 36 -4.75 8.36 9.26
N TRP A 37 -4.67 8.85 8.02
CA TRP A 37 -4.79 10.27 7.72
C TRP A 37 -6.20 10.81 7.97
N SER A 38 -6.30 12.13 8.15
CA SER A 38 -7.61 12.79 8.26
C SER A 38 -8.40 12.64 6.97
N HIS A 39 -9.72 12.70 7.06
CA HIS A 39 -10.58 12.60 5.88
C HIS A 39 -10.29 13.69 4.84
N GLU A 40 -9.93 14.89 5.30
CA GLU A 40 -9.51 16.02 4.45
C GLU A 40 -8.22 15.68 3.69
N ALA A 41 -7.19 15.20 4.40
CA ALA A 41 -5.92 14.80 3.77
C ALA A 41 -6.08 13.65 2.77
N ILE A 42 -6.95 12.67 3.08
CA ILE A 42 -7.30 11.62 2.12
C ILE A 42 -8.00 12.23 0.89
N GLY A 43 -8.92 13.18 1.11
CA GLY A 43 -9.62 13.91 0.06
C GLY A 43 -8.67 14.61 -0.90
N ASP A 44 -7.69 15.33 -0.36
CA ASP A 44 -6.67 16.04 -1.14
C ASP A 44 -5.74 15.09 -1.92
N ALA A 45 -5.47 13.90 -1.36
CA ALA A 45 -4.64 12.87 -2.01
C ALA A 45 -5.40 11.98 -3.02
N LEU A 46 -6.72 12.17 -3.20
CA LEU A 46 -7.53 11.31 -4.09
C LEU A 46 -7.06 11.32 -5.55
N GLU A 47 -6.64 12.48 -6.06
CA GLU A 47 -6.12 12.58 -7.41
C GLU A 47 -4.79 11.83 -7.54
N ASP A 48 -3.94 11.92 -6.53
CA ASP A 48 -2.64 11.23 -6.50
C ASP A 48 -2.81 9.72 -6.50
N PHE A 49 -3.73 9.16 -5.69
CA PHE A 49 -4.01 7.72 -5.67
C PHE A 49 -4.42 7.16 -7.05
N ARG A 50 -5.00 8.00 -7.91
CA ARG A 50 -5.53 7.60 -9.22
C ARG A 50 -4.57 7.86 -10.37
N SER A 51 -3.69 8.84 -10.21
CA SER A 51 -2.82 9.35 -11.29
C SER A 51 -1.37 8.95 -11.14
N LEU A 52 -0.88 8.75 -9.91
CA LEU A 52 0.50 8.39 -9.64
C LEU A 52 0.67 6.87 -9.56
N ASP A 53 1.83 6.38 -9.98
CA ASP A 53 2.29 5.07 -9.56
C ASP A 53 2.70 5.09 -8.08
N VAL A 54 2.94 3.91 -7.51
CA VAL A 54 3.16 3.77 -6.07
C VAL A 54 4.48 4.42 -5.64
N GLU A 55 5.51 4.39 -6.47
CA GLU A 55 6.78 5.03 -6.20
C GLU A 55 6.63 6.55 -6.19
N ALA A 56 6.03 7.17 -7.21
CA ALA A 56 5.81 8.60 -7.26
C ALA A 56 4.87 9.09 -6.13
N PHE A 57 3.88 8.27 -5.76
CA PHE A 57 3.03 8.54 -4.61
C PHE A 57 3.82 8.59 -3.30
N LEU A 58 4.69 7.60 -3.05
CA LEU A 58 5.53 7.55 -1.86
C LEU A 58 6.53 8.72 -1.81
N GLU A 59 7.18 9.07 -2.93
CA GLU A 59 8.08 10.22 -2.98
C GLU A 59 7.37 11.55 -2.69
N LYS A 60 6.13 11.72 -3.15
CA LYS A 60 5.35 12.95 -2.93
C LYS A 60 4.90 13.12 -1.48
N HIS A 61 4.55 12.02 -0.81
CA HIS A 61 3.95 12.03 0.52
C HIS A 61 4.94 11.66 1.64
N ASN A 62 6.25 11.71 1.35
CA ASN A 62 7.33 11.38 2.28
C ASN A 62 7.21 9.98 2.91
N GLY A 63 6.66 9.03 2.15
CA GLY A 63 6.70 7.60 2.49
C GLY A 63 8.01 6.97 2.10
#